data_AF-A0A1J3H6K5-F1
#
_entry.id   AF-A0A1J3H6K5-F1
#
_cell.length_a   1.000
_cell.length_b   1.000
_cell.length_c   1.000
_cell.angle_alpha   90.00
_cell.angle_beta   90.00
_cell.angle_gamma   90.00
#
_symmetry.space_group_name_H-M   'P 1'
#
loop_
_entity.id
_entity.type
_entity.pdbx_description
1 polymer ?
#
loop_
_entity_poly.entity_id
_entity_poly.type
_entity_poly.pdbx_seq_one_letter_code
_entity_poly.pdbx_strand_id
1 'polypeptide(L)' 'GSLEPMSLPADSGETVNALFVSMDRRIPKIRISTRQLQNDLENLINMRIVVAVDSWGRLSRYPSGHYVRSIGKIGDRET' A
#
# COMPACT_ATOMS: atom_id res chain seq x y z
N GLY A 1 7.36 2.99 2.98
CA GLY A 1 7.03 1.69 3.60
C GLY A 1 6.89 0.65 2.51
N SER A 2 6.40 -0.54 2.84
CA SER A 2 6.12 -1.63 1.87
C SER A 2 4.68 -2.10 1.99
N LEU A 3 4.19 -2.84 1.00
CA LEU A 3 2.87 -3.48 1.04
C LEU A 3 2.97 -4.88 1.64
N GLU A 4 1.97 -5.31 2.41
CA GLU A 4 1.84 -6.73 2.73
C GLU A 4 1.39 -7.50 1.49
N PRO A 5 1.98 -8.68 1.22
CA PRO A 5 1.52 -9.53 0.12
C PRO A 5 0.10 -9.99 0.44
N MET A 6 -0.87 -9.47 -0.30
CA MET A 6 -2.24 -9.95 -0.26
C MET A 6 -2.40 -11.02 -1.34
N SER A 7 -3.16 -12.08 -1.03
CA SER A 7 -3.69 -13.00 -2.03
C SER A 7 -4.60 -12.21 -2.97
N LEU A 8 -4.03 -11.75 -4.08
CA LEU A 8 -4.74 -11.05 -5.13
C LEU A 8 -5.84 -11.97 -5.69
N PRO A 9 -7.14 -11.60 -5.68
CA PRO A 9 -8.15 -12.38 -6.36
C PRO A 9 -7.82 -12.39 -7.85
N ALA A 10 -7.74 -13.59 -8.44
CA ALA A 10 -7.42 -13.76 -9.84
C ALA A 10 -8.54 -13.10 -10.69
N ASP A 11 -8.16 -12.07 -11.45
CA ASP A 11 -8.89 -11.56 -12.61
C ASP A 11 -10.32 -11.04 -12.39
N SER A 12 -10.52 -10.17 -11.39
CA SER A 12 -11.71 -9.30 -11.36
C SER A 12 -11.25 -7.84 -11.41
N GLY A 13 -11.86 -7.03 -12.28
CA GLY A 13 -11.67 -5.56 -12.35
C GLY A 13 -12.16 -4.80 -11.10
N GLU A 14 -12.05 -5.43 -9.94
CA GLU A 14 -12.48 -4.98 -8.64
C GLU A 14 -11.42 -4.07 -8.00
N THR A 15 -11.87 -3.18 -7.14
CA THR A 15 -10.97 -2.35 -6.34
C THR A 15 -10.25 -3.23 -5.33
N VAL A 16 -8.95 -3.45 -5.53
CA VAL A 16 -8.13 -4.23 -4.61
C VAL A 16 -7.76 -3.35 -3.41
N ASN A 17 -7.92 -3.90 -2.22
CA ASN A 17 -7.51 -3.25 -0.97
C ASN A 17 -6.19 -3.85 -0.51
N ALA A 18 -5.17 -3.04 -0.24
CA ALA A 18 -3.91 -3.49 0.32
C ALA A 18 -3.61 -2.81 1.66
N LEU A 19 -2.77 -3.45 2.47
CA LEU A 19 -2.25 -2.86 3.71
C LEU A 19 -0.81 -2.40 3.48
N PHE A 20 -0.60 -1.10 3.67
CA PHE A 20 0.72 -0.49 3.69
C PHE A 20 1.29 -0.50 5.10
N VAL A 21 2.53 -0.97 5.20
CA VAL A 21 3.32 -0.99 6.43
C VAL A 21 4.32 0.16 6.37
N SER A 22 4.17 1.08 7.31
CA SER A 22 5.15 2.17 7.47
C SER A 22 6.48 1.62 7.98
N MET A 23 7.58 2.31 7.64
CA MET A 23 8.90 2.03 8.23
C MET A 23 8.94 2.41 9.71
N ASP A 24 8.17 3.44 10.10
CA ASP A 24 7.98 3.81 11.49
C ASP A 24 6.91 2.91 12.11
N ARG A 25 7.33 2.03 13.02
CA ARG A 25 6.45 1.06 13.71
C ARG A 25 5.41 1.73 14.62
N ARG A 26 5.55 3.01 14.93
CA ARG A 26 4.54 3.79 15.68
C ARG A 26 3.33 4.11 14.82
N ILE A 27 3.47 4.08 13.50
CA ILE A 27 2.39 4.33 12.56
C ILE A 27 1.68 3.00 12.30
N PRO A 28 0.36 2.90 12.53
CA PRO A 28 -0.40 1.70 12.24
C PRO A 28 -0.40 1.42 10.73
N LYS A 29 -0.76 0.19 10.36
CA LYS A 29 -0.94 -0.17 8.95
C LYS A 29 -2.02 0.72 8.33
N ILE A 30 -1.78 1.17 7.10
CA ILE A 30 -2.69 2.04 6.36
C ILE A 30 -3.38 1.20 5.29
N ARG A 31 -4.71 1.26 5.21
CA ARG A 31 -5.45 0.63 4.11
C ARG A 31 -5.40 1.54 2.89
N ILE A 32 -4.93 0.99 1.78
CA ILE A 32 -4.98 1.65 0.48
C ILE A 32 -5.91 0.88 -0.45
N SER A 33 -6.67 1.58 -1.28
CA SER A 33 -7.53 0.99 -2.30
C SER A 33 -7.00 1.43 -3.66
N THR A 34 -6.69 0.49 -4.55
CA THR A 34 -6.26 0.80 -5.92
C THR A 34 -7.23 0.21 -6.94
N ARG A 35 -7.56 1.01 -7.95
CA ARG A 35 -8.42 0.63 -9.09
C ARG A 35 -7.64 0.37 -10.37
N GLN A 36 -6.50 1.03 -10.53
CA GLN A 36 -5.61 0.79 -11.65
C GLN A 36 -4.64 -0.32 -11.24
N LEU A 37 -4.76 -1.45 -11.93
CA LEU A 37 -3.68 -2.40 -12.18
C LEU A 37 -3.29 -3.26 -10.97
N GLN A 38 -3.83 -4.48 -10.97
CA GLN A 38 -3.19 -5.67 -10.42
C GLN A 38 -1.68 -5.69 -10.73
N ASN A 39 -1.31 -5.26 -11.95
CA ASN A 39 0.07 -5.10 -12.41
C ASN A 39 0.86 -4.05 -11.61
N ASP A 40 0.23 -2.95 -11.18
CA ASP A 40 0.90 -1.98 -10.33
C ASP A 40 1.10 -2.54 -8.93
N LEU A 41 0.12 -3.27 -8.36
CA LEU A 41 0.31 -3.89 -7.05
C LEU A 41 1.47 -4.91 -7.06
N GLU A 42 1.55 -5.79 -8.06
CA GLU A 42 2.66 -6.74 -8.21
C GLU A 42 4.01 -6.03 -8.31
N ASN A 43 4.08 -4.93 -9.06
CA ASN A 43 5.28 -4.11 -9.15
C ASN A 43 5.60 -3.40 -7.82
N LEU A 44 4.59 -2.97 -7.06
CA LEU A 44 4.74 -2.21 -5.82
C LEU A 44 5.09 -3.08 -4.60
N ILE A 45 4.83 -4.40 -4.63
CA ILE A 45 5.20 -5.32 -3.54
C ILE A 45 6.70 -5.25 -3.22
N ASN A 46 7.54 -5.07 -4.23
CA ASN A 46 8.99 -4.97 -4.09
C ASN A 46 9.53 -3.53 -4.12
N MET A 47 8.66 -2.52 -3.94
CA MET A 47 9.05 -1.11 -3.96
C MET A 47 8.78 -0.40 -2.62
N ARG A 48 9.63 0.58 -2.31
CA ARG A 48 9.38 1.58 -1.28
C ARG A 48 8.41 2.59 -1.85
N ILE A 49 7.23 2.68 -1.24
CA ILE A 49 6.18 3.59 -1.69
C ILE A 49 5.85 4.63 -0.61
N VAL A 50 5.33 5.77 -1.06
CA VAL A 50 4.75 6.84 -0.24
C VAL A 50 3.23 6.75 -0.32
N VAL A 51 2.60 6.75 0.85
CA VAL A 51 1.15 6.73 1.02
C VAL A 51 0.78 7.95 1.87
N ALA A 52 -0.26 8.66 1.47
CA ALA A 52 -0.86 9.72 2.25
C ALA A 52 -2.04 9.15 3.06
N VAL A 53 -2.21 9.62 4.28
CA VAL A 53 -3.35 9.25 5.14
C VAL A 53 -4.46 10.27 4.93
N ASP A 54 -5.63 9.81 4.52
CA ASP A 54 -6.76 10.67 4.20
C ASP A 54 -7.72 10.79 5.38
N SER A 55 -8.12 9.64 5.96
CA SER A 55 -9.12 9.62 7.02
C SER A 55 -8.95 8.42 7.94
N TRP A 56 -9.44 8.56 9.18
CA TRP A 56 -9.50 7.45 10.11
C TRP A 56 -10.85 7.47 10.83
N GLY A 57 -11.78 6.69 10.29
CA GLY A 57 -13.08 6.49 10.91
C GLY A 57 -12.94 5.85 12.30
N ARG A 58 -13.76 6.28 13.25
CA ARG A 58 -13.71 5.79 14.65
C ARG A 58 -13.92 4.27 14.77
N LEU A 59 -14.67 3.68 13.85
CA LEU A 59 -14.93 2.23 13.78
C LEU A 59 -13.90 1.47 12.93
N SER A 60 -12.97 2.18 12.29
CA SER A 60 -11.99 1.57 11.39
C SER A 60 -10.74 1.18 12.15
N ARG A 61 -10.36 -0.09 12.05
CA ARG A 61 -9.12 -0.61 12.66
C ARG A 61 -7.84 0.00 12.07
N TYR A 62 -7.90 0.41 10.80
CA TYR A 62 -6.79 0.99 10.06
C TYR A 62 -7.25 2.29 9.41
N PRO A 63 -6.41 3.35 9.38
CA PRO A 63 -6.69 4.55 8.60
C PRO A 63 -6.76 4.21 7.10
N SER A 64 -7.58 4.98 6.38
CA SER A 64 -7.62 4.95 4.92
C SER A 64 -6.59 5.92 4.36
N GLY A 65 -5.93 5.52 3.30
CA GLY A 65 -5.04 6.39 2.54
C GLY A 65 -5.02 6.05 1.07
N HIS A 66 -4.24 6.82 0.32
CA HIS A 66 -4.01 6.58 -1.10
C HIS A 66 -2.51 6.58 -1.42
N TYR A 67 -2.19 5.88 -2.50
CA TYR A 67 -0.84 5.86 -3.05
C TYR A 67 -0.49 7.22 -3.67
N VAL A 68 0.69 7.73 -3.32
CA VAL A 68 1.20 9.00 -3.87
C VAL A 68 2.22 8.73 -4.97
N ARG A 69 3.29 7.99 -4.63
CA ARG A 69 4.39 7.68 -5.55
C ARG A 69 5.30 6.55 -5.03
N SER A 70 6.06 5.96 -5.94
CA SER A 70 7.16 5.05 -5.64
C SER A 70 8.46 5.83 -5.49
N ILE A 71 9.31 5.40 -4.56
CA ILE A 71 10.64 5.98 -4.31
C ILE A 71 11.72 5.11 -4.99
N GLY A 72 11.59 3.79 -4.94
CA GLY A 72 12.57 2.86 -5.53
C GLY A 72 12.34 1.42 -5.09
N LYS A 73 13.18 0.49 -5.55
CA LYS A 73 13.11 -0.92 -5.15
C LYS A 73 13.55 -1.11 -3.69
N ILE A 74 12.94 -2.08 -3.01
CA ILE A 74 13.34 -2.47 -1.65
C ILE A 74 14.75 -3.08 -1.72
N GLY A 75 15.70 -2.49 -0.98
CA GLY A 75 17.09 -2.98 -0.90
C GLY A 75 18.13 -2.15 -1.67
N ASP A 76 17.71 -1.12 -2.41
CA ASP A 76 18.64 -0.21 -3.06
C ASP A 76 19.28 0.74 -2.04
N ARG A 77 20.61 0.70 -1.90
CA ARG A 77 21.36 1.36 -0.79
C ARG A 77 21.67 2.83 -1.05
N GLU A 78 21.28 3.37 -2.20
CA GLU A 78 21.42 4.79 -2.55
C GLU A 78 20.20 5.65 -2.18
N THR A 79 19.15 5.07 -1.57
CA THR A 79 17.93 5.77 -1.07
C THR A 79 17.39 5.19 0.24
#